data_AF-A0A945M604-F1
#
_entry.id   AF-A0A945M604-F1
#
_cell.length_a   1.000
_cell.length_b   1.000
_cell.length_c   1.000
_cell.angle_alpha   90.00
_cell.angle_beta   90.00
_cell.angle_gamma   90.00
#
_symmetry.space_group_name_H-M   'P 1'
#
loop_
_entity.id
_entity.type
_entity.pdbx_description
1 polymer ?
#
loop_
_entity_poly.entity_id
_entity_poly.type
_entity_poly.pdbx_seq_one_letter_code
_entity_poly.pdbx_strand_id
1 'polypeptide(L)' 'KGAAFAARALPTVCAALPYTSYRVAAPLPVWIGRAAAWFDEPGGATQVQTDATAAQLVADGTLVRLPAQPAPCGP' A
#
# COMPACT_ATOMS: atom_id res chain seq x y z
N LYS A 1 12.12 1.71 2.51
CA LYS A 1 11.71 0.29 2.34
C LYS A 1 10.22 0.20 2.65
N GLY A 2 9.41 -0.49 1.83
CA GLY A 2 7.99 -0.69 2.11
C GLY A 2 7.74 -1.77 3.17
N ALA A 3 6.51 -1.86 3.68
CA ALA A 3 6.11 -2.96 4.59
C ALA A 3 6.29 -4.33 3.92
N ALA A 4 6.72 -5.33 4.67
CA ALA A 4 6.83 -6.72 4.21
C ALA A 4 5.48 -7.22 3.68
N PHE A 5 5.50 -8.17 2.74
CA PHE A 5 4.25 -8.68 2.15
C PHE A 5 3.36 -9.36 3.20
N ALA A 6 3.94 -10.23 4.03
CA ALA A 6 3.31 -10.88 5.18
C ALA A 6 2.61 -9.88 6.12
N ALA A 7 3.24 -8.73 6.38
CA ALA A 7 2.68 -7.73 7.27
C ALA A 7 1.41 -7.04 6.72
N ARG A 8 1.10 -7.20 5.42
CA ARG A 8 -0.08 -6.61 4.77
C ARG A 8 -1.31 -7.52 4.82
N ALA A 9 -1.13 -8.80 5.14
CA ALA A 9 -2.18 -9.82 5.19
C ALA A 9 -3.09 -9.80 3.95
N LEU A 10 -2.53 -10.12 2.77
CA LEU A 10 -3.24 -10.13 1.49
C LEU A 10 -3.36 -11.56 0.95
N PRO A 11 -4.45 -11.92 0.24
CA PRO A 11 -4.70 -13.30 -0.20
C PRO A 11 -3.88 -13.71 -1.44
N THR A 12 -3.12 -12.77 -2.00
CA THR A 12 -2.51 -12.88 -3.34
C THR A 12 -1.05 -13.30 -3.28
N VAL A 13 -0.52 -13.87 -4.35
CA VAL A 13 0.92 -14.11 -4.47
C VAL A 13 1.64 -12.80 -4.79
N CYS A 14 2.58 -12.38 -3.93
CA CYS A 14 3.28 -11.10 -4.07
C CYS A 14 3.90 -10.86 -5.45
N ALA A 15 4.52 -11.88 -6.05
CA ALA A 15 5.16 -11.77 -7.36
C ALA A 15 4.17 -11.72 -8.54
N ALA A 16 2.90 -12.07 -8.32
CA ALA A 16 1.88 -12.10 -9.35
C ALA A 16 1.12 -10.77 -9.50
N LEU A 17 1.37 -9.79 -8.61
CA LEU A 17 0.67 -8.51 -8.62
C LEU A 17 1.62 -7.32 -8.89
N PRO A 18 1.10 -6.24 -9.51
CA PRO A 18 1.85 -5.00 -9.65
C PRO A 18 2.17 -4.40 -8.27
N TYR A 19 3.41 -3.96 -8.08
CA TYR A 19 3.77 -3.14 -6.92
C TYR A 19 3.90 -1.68 -7.33
N THR A 20 3.06 -0.84 -6.71
CA THR A 20 3.06 0.61 -6.94
C THR A 20 3.41 1.34 -5.65
N SER A 21 4.26 2.36 -5.76
CA SER A 21 4.55 3.32 -4.70
C SER A 21 4.11 4.73 -5.12
N TYR A 22 3.71 5.51 -4.12
CA TYR A 22 3.27 6.90 -4.28
C TYR A 22 3.97 7.78 -3.24
N ARG A 23 4.12 9.05 -3.57
CA ARG A 23 4.51 10.12 -2.64
C ARG A 23 3.32 11.05 -2.45
N VAL A 24 3.01 11.36 -1.19
CA VAL A 24 2.01 12.39 -0.85
C VAL A 24 2.60 13.76 -1.18
N ALA A 25 1.91 14.54 -2.02
CA ALA A 25 2.35 15.84 -2.49
C ALA A 25 1.48 17.00 -1.99
N ALA A 26 0.28 16.71 -1.46
CA ALA A 26 -0.61 17.65 -0.81
C ALA A 26 -1.23 17.01 0.45
N PRO A 27 -1.82 17.80 1.39
CA PRO A 27 -2.51 17.24 2.55
C PRO A 27 -3.58 16.22 2.14
N LEU A 28 -3.48 15.00 2.68
CA LEU A 28 -4.37 13.88 2.37
C LEU A 28 -5.01 13.36 3.66
N PRO A 29 -6.29 13.66 3.92
CA PRO A 29 -7.03 13.07 5.02
C PRO A 29 -7.10 11.55 4.84
N VAL A 30 -6.78 10.81 5.89
CA VAL A 30 -6.80 9.34 5.87
C VAL A 30 -7.31 8.79 7.18
N TRP A 31 -7.88 7.59 7.11
CA TRP A 31 -8.01 6.72 8.28
C TRP A 31 -6.79 5.82 8.35
N ILE A 32 -6.19 5.74 9.54
CA ILE A 32 -4.98 4.94 9.79
C ILE A 32 -5.35 3.79 10.71
N GLY A 33 -4.97 2.58 10.31
CA GLY A 33 -5.18 1.37 11.09
C GLY A 33 -3.98 0.43 11.00
N ARG A 34 -3.99 -0.63 11.80
CA ARG A 34 -3.09 -1.77 11.62
C ARG A 34 -3.81 -2.88 10.89
N ALA A 35 -3.14 -3.49 9.91
CA ALA A 35 -3.60 -4.73 9.29
C ALA A 35 -3.77 -5.80 10.37
N ALA A 36 -4.96 -6.38 10.50
CA ALA A 36 -5.16 -7.55 11.34
C ALA A 36 -4.43 -8.77 10.73
N ALA A 37 -4.14 -9.77 11.56
CA ALA A 37 -3.69 -11.06 11.07
C ALA A 37 -4.80 -11.71 10.23
N TRP A 38 -4.48 -12.16 9.03
CA TRP A 38 -5.43 -12.77 8.10
C TRP A 38 -4.68 -13.53 6.98
N PHE A 39 -5.37 -14.42 6.26
CA PHE A 39 -4.79 -15.24 5.17
C PHE A 39 -3.51 -15.99 5.58
N ASP A 40 -3.48 -16.52 6.81
CA ASP A 40 -2.30 -17.18 7.41
C ASP A 40 -1.05 -16.30 7.55
N GLU A 41 -1.21 -14.99 7.46
CA GLU A 41 -0.16 -14.00 7.61
C GLU A 41 -0.33 -13.18 8.90
N PRO A 42 0.77 -12.74 9.54
CA PRO A 42 0.73 -12.08 10.86
C PRO A 42 0.11 -10.68 10.82
N GLY A 43 0.05 -10.03 9.65
CA GLY A 43 -0.41 -8.66 9.54
C GLY A 43 0.50 -7.67 10.29
N GLY A 44 -0.08 -6.58 10.79
CA GLY A 44 0.59 -5.58 11.62
C GLY A 44 1.17 -4.38 10.89
N ALA A 45 1.20 -4.36 9.56
CA ALA A 45 1.56 -3.16 8.81
C ALA A 45 0.53 -2.04 9.03
N THR A 46 1.00 -0.79 9.03
CA THR A 46 0.12 0.37 8.95
C THR A 46 -0.60 0.39 7.60
N GLN A 47 -1.92 0.40 7.64
CA GLN A 47 -2.80 0.59 6.50
C GLN A 47 -3.36 2.01 6.54
N VAL A 48 -3.47 2.61 5.35
CA VAL A 48 -4.12 3.90 5.15
C VAL A 48 -5.33 3.69 4.25
N GLN A 49 -6.48 4.19 4.68
CA GLN A 49 -7.68 4.24 3.89
C GLN A 49 -7.94 5.70 3.49
N THR A 50 -8.18 5.91 2.20
CA THR A 50 -8.55 7.19 1.60
C THR A 50 -10.03 7.18 1.23
N ASP A 51 -10.61 8.37 1.10
CA ASP A 51 -11.97 8.58 0.60
C ASP A 51 -12.08 8.47 -0.93
N ALA A 52 -10.97 8.73 -1.63
CA ALA A 52 -10.81 8.58 -3.08
C ALA A 52 -9.87 7.42 -3.45
N THR A 53 -10.00 6.93 -4.68
CA THR A 53 -9.08 5.92 -5.22
C THR A 53 -7.69 6.50 -5.46
N ALA A 54 -6.66 5.66 -5.45
CA ALA A 54 -5.30 6.10 -5.78
C ALA A 54 -5.18 6.73 -7.18
N ALA A 55 -6.02 6.31 -8.15
CA ALA A 55 -6.06 6.90 -9.48
C ALA A 55 -6.59 8.34 -9.46
N GLN A 56 -7.68 8.60 -8.71
CA GLN A 56 -8.23 9.95 -8.54
C GLN A 56 -7.23 10.87 -7.85
N LEU A 57 -6.60 10.40 -6.78
CA LEU A 57 -5.60 11.18 -6.04
C LEU A 57 -4.33 11.46 -6.87
N VAL A 58 -4.01 10.64 -7.86
CA VAL A 58 -2.96 10.97 -8.83
C VAL A 58 -3.43 12.01 -9.84
N ALA A 59 -4.67 11.92 -10.29
CA ALA A 59 -5.25 12.85 -11.25
C ALA A 59 -5.39 14.28 -10.68
N ASP A 60 -5.71 14.41 -9.39
CA ASP A 60 -5.81 15.71 -8.70
C ASP A 60 -4.47 16.23 -8.14
N GLY A 61 -3.39 15.46 -8.27
CA GLY A 61 -2.04 15.83 -7.83
C GLY A 61 -1.75 15.62 -6.34
N THR A 62 -2.69 15.10 -5.56
CA THR A 62 -2.47 14.79 -4.12
C THR A 62 -1.45 13.67 -3.93
N LEU A 63 -1.45 12.68 -4.82
CA LEU A 63 -0.46 11.62 -4.91
C LEU A 63 0.37 11.77 -6.18
N VAL A 64 1.68 11.52 -6.07
CA VAL A 64 2.57 11.38 -7.21
C VAL A 64 3.03 9.94 -7.28
N ARG A 65 2.75 9.26 -8.39
CA ARG A 65 3.26 7.90 -8.64
C ARG A 65 4.78 7.94 -8.75
N LEU A 66 5.44 7.09 -7.99
CA LEU A 66 6.89 6.92 -8.06
C LEU A 66 7.27 5.91 -9.16
N PRO A 67 8.53 5.93 -9.62
CA PRO A 67 9.03 4.93 -10.56
C PRO A 67 8.77 3.51 -10.07
N ALA A 68 8.51 2.61 -11.03
CA ALA A 68 8.28 1.20 -10.73
C ALA A 68 9.50 0.60 -10.01
N GLN A 69 9.24 -0.24 -9.02
CA GLN A 69 10.26 -0.96 -8.27
C GLN A 69 9.78 -2.37 -7.99
N PRO A 70 10.69 -3.34 -7.77
CA PRO A 70 10.31 -4.69 -7.40
C PRO A 70 9.46 -4.72 -6.13
N ALA A 71 8.47 -5.59 -6.11
CA ALA A 71 7.70 -5.86 -4.92
C ALA A 71 8.62 -6.42 -3.81
N PRO A 72 8.56 -5.90 -2.56
CA PRO A 72 9.33 -6.44 -1.46
C PRO A 72 8.69 -7.74 -0.95
N CYS A 73 8.79 -8.80 -1.74
CA CYS A 73 8.22 -10.13 -1.45
C CYS A 73 9.05 -10.96 -0.45
N GLY A 74 10.14 -10.40 0.08
CA GLY A 74 10.92 -11.05 1.12
C GLY A 74 10.13 -11.21 2.42
N PRO A 75 10.63 -12.09 3.33
CA PRO A 75 10.05 -12.26 4.66
C PRO A 75 10.04 -10.95 5.46
#